data_AF-A0A545TPD7-F1
#
_entry.id   AF-A0A545TPD7-F1
#
_cell.length_a   1.000
_cell.length_b   1.000
_cell.length_c   1.000
_cell.angle_alpha   90.00
_cell.angle_beta   90.00
_cell.angle_gamma   90.00
#
_symmetry.space_group_name_H-M   'P 1'
#
loop_
_entity.id
_entity.type
_entity.pdbx_description
1 polymer ?
#
loop_
_entity_poly.entity_id
_entity_poly.type
_entity_poly.pdbx_seq_one_letter_code
_entity_poly.pdbx_strand_id
1 'polypeptide(L)'
;MDRDVSAIEAQIQAKLRDSFLASAQERLDLSINAFEEFVAERGEDALDAVARANHDLKGMGDSFGFPSITLIAMRIEEVLKSSPAGEPGPAQGLRECFQLMNSILAEGTDPGVEATAQQLG
;
A
#
# COMPACT_ATOMS: atom_id res chain seq x y z
N MET A 1 17.95 29.31 -21.13
CA MET A 1 17.40 28.06 -21.69
C MET A 1 17.27 26.98 -20.61
N ASP A 2 18.23 26.83 -19.70
CA ASP A 2 18.18 25.84 -18.59
C ASP A 2 17.03 25.98 -17.57
N ARG A 3 16.60 27.21 -17.22
CA ARG A 3 15.53 27.42 -16.24
C ARG A 3 14.17 26.87 -16.65
N ASP A 4 13.91 26.78 -17.95
CA ASP A 4 12.60 26.38 -18.48
C ASP A 4 12.45 24.84 -18.49
N VAL A 5 13.55 24.12 -18.76
CA VAL A 5 13.58 22.66 -18.74
C VAL A 5 13.38 22.11 -17.33
N SER A 6 14.10 22.66 -16.35
CA SER A 6 13.95 22.26 -14.94
C SER A 6 12.53 22.49 -14.39
N ALA A 7 11.88 23.57 -14.82
CA ALA A 7 10.50 23.85 -14.42
C ALA A 7 9.50 22.86 -15.06
N ILE A 8 9.74 22.44 -16.30
CA ILE A 8 8.93 21.42 -16.99
C ILE A 8 9.12 20.05 -16.34
N GLU A 9 10.36 19.66 -16.03
CA GLU A 9 10.68 18.40 -15.35
C GLU A 9 9.97 18.30 -14.00
N ALA A 10 10.03 19.36 -13.19
CA ALA A 10 9.33 19.41 -11.90
C ALA A 10 7.81 19.26 -12.05
N GLN A 11 7.21 19.89 -13.07
CA GLN A 11 5.78 19.75 -13.35
C GLN A 11 5.40 18.33 -13.80
N ILE A 12 6.23 17.69 -14.62
CA ILE A 12 6.02 16.30 -15.05
C ILE A 12 6.10 15.38 -13.83
N GLN A 13 7.13 15.53 -12.99
CA GLN A 13 7.29 14.74 -11.77
C GLN A 13 6.11 14.91 -10.82
N ALA A 14 5.62 16.13 -10.62
CA ALA A 14 4.44 16.39 -9.79
C ALA A 14 3.20 15.66 -10.32
N LYS A 15 2.92 15.75 -11.63
CA LYS A 15 1.78 15.04 -12.24
C LYS A 15 1.90 13.52 -12.17
N LEU A 16 3.11 12.99 -12.35
CA LEU A 16 3.36 11.55 -12.21
C LEU A 16 3.16 11.09 -10.77
N ARG A 17 3.59 11.90 -9.79
CA ARG A 17 3.36 11.62 -8.37
C ARG A 17 1.87 11.65 -8.03
N ASP A 18 1.13 12.66 -8.49
CA ASP A 18 -0.32 12.74 -8.27
C ASP A 18 -1.05 11.53 -8.86
N SER A 19 -0.67 11.12 -10.09
CA SER A 19 -1.22 9.93 -10.73
C SER A 19 -0.88 8.64 -9.96
N PHE A 20 0.33 8.54 -9.43
CA PHE A 20 0.73 7.42 -8.57
C PHE A 20 -0.10 7.39 -7.29
N LEU A 21 -0.23 8.50 -6.57
CA LEU A 21 -0.96 8.57 -5.31
C LEU A 21 -2.43 8.16 -5.50
N ALA A 22 -3.08 8.67 -6.56
CA ALA A 22 -4.44 8.28 -6.90
C ALA A 22 -4.55 6.78 -7.23
N SER A 23 -3.63 6.25 -8.04
CA SER A 23 -3.62 4.83 -8.42
C SER A 23 -3.35 3.91 -7.22
N ALA A 24 -2.41 4.29 -6.35
CA ALA A 24 -2.10 3.57 -5.14
C ALA A 24 -3.30 3.58 -4.17
N GLN A 25 -3.98 4.72 -4.02
CA GLN A 25 -5.19 4.79 -3.19
C GLN A 25 -6.28 3.85 -3.70
N GLU A 26 -6.55 3.81 -5.01
CA GLU A 26 -7.52 2.88 -5.57
C GLU A 26 -7.16 1.41 -5.28
N ARG A 27 -5.88 1.05 -5.30
CA ARG A 27 -5.43 -0.32 -5.02
C ARG A 27 -5.51 -0.66 -3.53
N LEU A 28 -5.23 0.31 -2.67
CA LEU A 28 -5.43 0.18 -1.24
C LEU A 28 -6.91 -0.03 -0.92
N ASP A 29 -7.82 0.75 -1.52
CA ASP A 29 -9.26 0.62 -1.30
C ASP A 29 -9.77 -0.76 -1.75
N LEU A 30 -9.31 -1.27 -2.90
CA LEU A 30 -9.61 -2.64 -3.35
C LEU A 30 -9.13 -3.69 -2.34
N SER A 31 -7.92 -3.51 -1.81
CA SER A 31 -7.33 -4.42 -0.82
C SER A 31 -8.13 -4.42 0.50
N ILE A 32 -8.49 -3.24 1.00
CA ILE A 32 -9.28 -3.07 2.23
C ILE A 32 -10.66 -3.72 2.06
N ASN A 33 -11.34 -3.44 0.95
CA ASN A 33 -12.68 -3.99 0.70
C ASN A 33 -12.66 -5.52 0.62
N ALA A 34 -11.70 -6.09 -0.11
CA ALA A 34 -11.53 -7.54 -0.19
C ALA A 34 -11.19 -8.15 1.18
N PHE A 35 -10.39 -7.46 1.99
CA PHE A 35 -10.08 -7.92 3.34
C PHE A 35 -11.31 -7.92 4.25
N GLU A 36 -12.12 -6.87 4.24
CA GLU A 36 -13.34 -6.81 5.06
C GLU A 36 -14.39 -7.82 4.58
N GLU A 37 -14.51 -8.07 3.27
CA GLU A 37 -15.32 -9.17 2.73
C GLU A 37 -14.84 -10.53 3.25
N PHE A 38 -13.52 -10.77 3.23
CA PHE A 38 -12.96 -12.00 3.79
C PHE A 38 -13.25 -12.15 5.29
N VAL A 39 -13.13 -11.08 6.08
CA VAL A 39 -13.44 -11.11 7.52
C VAL A 39 -14.92 -11.42 7.76
N ALA A 40 -15.82 -10.89 6.92
CA ALA A 40 -17.25 -11.08 7.07
C ALA A 40 -17.74 -12.46 6.60
N GLU A 41 -17.28 -12.92 5.42
CA GLU A 41 -17.85 -14.07 4.71
C GLU A 41 -16.91 -15.27 4.60
N ARG A 42 -15.60 -15.10 4.90
CA ARG A 42 -14.54 -16.12 4.79
C ARG A 42 -14.38 -16.72 3.39
N GLY A 43 -14.61 -15.94 2.34
CA GLY A 43 -14.36 -16.37 0.95
C GLY A 43 -12.87 -16.42 0.62
N GLU A 44 -12.37 -17.56 0.11
CA GLU A 44 -10.96 -17.70 -0.32
C GLU A 44 -10.59 -16.76 -1.47
N ASP A 45 -11.52 -16.48 -2.39
CA ASP A 45 -11.32 -15.55 -3.52
C ASP A 45 -10.98 -14.13 -3.06
N ALA A 46 -11.46 -13.74 -1.88
CA ALA A 46 -11.21 -12.43 -1.29
C ALA A 46 -9.75 -12.30 -0.83
N LEU A 47 -9.15 -13.35 -0.28
CA LEU A 47 -7.71 -13.35 0.09
C LEU A 47 -6.80 -13.20 -1.13
N ASP A 48 -7.14 -13.86 -2.24
CA ASP A 48 -6.42 -13.70 -3.51
C ASP A 48 -6.51 -12.26 -4.04
N ALA A 49 -7.65 -11.61 -3.88
CA ALA A 49 -7.82 -10.21 -4.24
C ALA A 49 -6.95 -9.29 -3.37
N VAL A 50 -6.90 -9.52 -2.05
CA VAL A 50 -5.98 -8.80 -1.14
C VAL A 50 -4.53 -9.01 -1.56
N ALA A 51 -4.11 -10.25 -1.84
CA ALA A 51 -2.74 -10.55 -2.23
C ALA A 51 -2.34 -9.86 -3.53
N ARG A 52 -3.19 -9.86 -4.56
CA ARG A 52 -2.95 -9.16 -5.83
C ARG A 52 -2.84 -7.64 -5.65
N ALA A 53 -3.78 -7.04 -4.92
CA ALA A 53 -3.76 -5.59 -4.70
C ALA A 53 -2.49 -5.14 -3.94
N ASN A 54 -2.05 -5.90 -2.93
CA ASN A 54 -0.80 -5.61 -2.21
C ASN A 54 0.44 -5.86 -3.07
N HIS A 55 0.44 -6.86 -3.95
CA HIS A 55 1.52 -7.08 -4.91
C HIS A 55 1.71 -5.87 -5.83
N ASP A 56 0.60 -5.31 -6.34
CA ASP A 56 0.62 -4.12 -7.18
C ASP A 56 1.14 -2.90 -6.38
N LEU A 57 0.62 -2.68 -5.17
CA LEU A 57 1.07 -1.59 -4.27
C LEU A 57 2.57 -1.66 -3.97
N LYS A 58 3.10 -2.87 -3.77
CA LYS A 58 4.54 -3.10 -3.58
C LYS A 58 5.34 -2.64 -4.80
N GLY A 59 4.93 -3.02 -6.01
CA GLY A 59 5.59 -2.62 -7.25
C GLY A 59 5.53 -1.11 -7.47
N MET A 60 4.38 -0.48 -7.18
CA MET A 60 4.21 0.96 -7.30
C MET A 60 5.08 1.72 -6.28
N GLY A 61 5.10 1.29 -5.02
CA GLY A 61 5.89 1.92 -3.96
C GLY A 61 7.38 1.97 -4.30
N ASP A 62 7.94 0.86 -4.76
CA ASP A 62 9.34 0.76 -5.20
C ASP A 62 9.65 1.71 -6.37
N SER A 63 8.72 1.80 -7.33
CA SER A 63 8.91 2.60 -8.55
C SER A 63 8.82 4.12 -8.34
N PHE A 64 8.06 4.57 -7.34
CA PHE A 64 7.78 6.00 -7.10
C PHE A 64 8.48 6.57 -5.87
N GLY A 65 9.37 5.81 -5.23
CA GLY A 65 10.14 6.27 -4.08
C GLY A 65 9.35 6.28 -2.77
N PHE A 66 8.42 5.32 -2.62
CA PHE A 66 7.65 5.08 -1.41
C PHE A 66 8.00 3.72 -0.78
N PRO A 67 9.23 3.54 -0.27
CA PRO A 67 9.66 2.27 0.31
C PRO A 67 8.86 1.85 1.54
N SER A 68 8.19 2.78 2.22
CA SER A 68 7.29 2.45 3.33
C SER A 68 6.03 1.73 2.86
N ILE A 69 5.47 2.12 1.70
CA ILE A 69 4.34 1.42 1.07
C ILE A 69 4.76 -0.01 0.70
N THR A 70 5.95 -0.17 0.10
CA THR A 70 6.54 -1.48 -0.21
C THR A 70 6.68 -2.36 1.03
N LEU A 71 7.21 -1.81 2.12
CA LEU A 71 7.39 -2.52 3.39
C LEU A 71 6.05 -3.00 3.97
N ILE A 72 5.05 -2.13 4.02
CA ILE A 72 3.74 -2.48 4.59
C ILE A 72 3.04 -3.52 3.71
N ALA A 73 3.10 -3.39 2.39
CA ALA A 73 2.52 -4.37 1.46
C ALA A 73 3.16 -5.76 1.63
N MET A 74 4.48 -5.82 1.79
CA MET A 74 5.18 -7.07 2.12
C MET A 74 4.72 -7.64 3.47
N ARG A 75 4.57 -6.80 4.49
CA ARG A 75 4.10 -7.23 5.80
C ARG A 75 2.69 -7.83 5.72
N ILE A 76 1.79 -7.23 4.95
CA ILE A 76 0.45 -7.76 4.70
C ILE A 76 0.55 -9.13 4.02
N GLU A 77 1.35 -9.28 2.96
CA GLU A 77 1.57 -10.57 2.29
C GLU A 77 2.09 -11.65 3.26
N GLU A 78 3.02 -11.31 4.15
CA GLU A 78 3.57 -12.24 5.15
C GLU A 78 2.52 -12.69 6.17
N VAL A 79 1.70 -11.76 6.66
CA VAL A 79 0.63 -12.07 7.62
C VAL A 79 -0.40 -12.99 6.98
N LEU A 80 -0.78 -12.75 5.72
CA LEU A 80 -1.71 -13.62 5.00
C LEU A 80 -1.14 -15.01 4.76
N LYS A 81 0.14 -15.12 4.37
CA LYS A 81 0.81 -16.42 4.15
C LYS A 81 1.03 -17.23 5.43
N SER A 82 1.12 -16.57 6.58
CA SER A 82 1.33 -17.21 7.88
C SER A 82 0.04 -17.55 8.62
N SER A 83 -1.11 -17.09 8.11
CA SER A 83 -2.42 -17.37 8.70
C SER A 83 -2.92 -18.77 8.29
N PRO A 84 -3.50 -19.56 9.21
CA PRO A 84 -4.18 -20.81 8.85
C PRO A 84 -5.28 -20.57 7.80
N ALA A 85 -5.45 -21.50 6.86
CA ALA A 85 -6.47 -21.40 5.83
C ALA A 85 -7.87 -21.18 6.44
N GLY A 86 -8.57 -20.13 5.99
CA GLY A 86 -9.91 -19.78 6.48
C GLY A 86 -9.94 -18.97 7.78
N GLU A 87 -8.78 -18.61 8.35
CA GLU A 87 -8.71 -17.67 9.48
C GLU A 87 -8.24 -16.29 9.01
N PRO A 88 -8.85 -15.20 9.52
CA PRO A 88 -8.50 -13.82 9.15
C PRO A 88 -7.11 -13.36 9.65
N GLY A 89 -6.26 -14.27 10.13
CA GLY A 89 -5.03 -13.93 10.82
C GLY A 89 -5.29 -12.98 12.00
N PRO A 90 -4.28 -12.20 12.43
CA PRO A 90 -4.49 -11.08 13.32
C PRO A 90 -5.17 -9.94 12.54
N ALA A 91 -6.49 -10.04 12.36
CA ALA A 91 -7.28 -9.06 11.60
C ALA A 91 -7.02 -7.61 12.03
N GLN A 92 -6.78 -7.40 13.32
CA GLN A 92 -6.41 -6.09 13.87
C GLN A 92 -5.07 -5.57 13.31
N GLY A 93 -4.04 -6.42 13.25
CA GLY A 93 -2.73 -6.02 12.71
C GLY A 93 -2.78 -5.71 11.21
N LEU A 94 -3.63 -6.42 10.44
CA LEU A 94 -3.87 -6.09 9.04
C LEU A 94 -4.58 -4.74 8.87
N ARG A 95 -5.58 -4.44 9.71
CA ARG A 95 -6.24 -3.12 9.72
C ARG A 95 -5.27 -1.99 10.06
N GLU A 96 -4.38 -2.21 11.01
CA GLU A 96 -3.33 -1.24 11.37
C GLU A 96 -2.37 -1.00 10.19
N CYS A 97 -1.99 -2.05 9.46
CA CYS A 97 -1.22 -1.92 8.22
C CYS A 97 -1.95 -1.08 7.17
N PHE A 98 -3.24 -1.36 6.94
CA PHE A 98 -4.05 -0.57 5.99
C PHE A 98 -4.20 0.88 6.41
N GLN A 99 -4.44 1.15 7.69
CA GLN A 99 -4.54 2.51 8.23
C GLN A 99 -3.23 3.28 8.06
N LEU A 100 -2.09 2.64 8.34
CA LEU A 100 -0.78 3.26 8.17
C LEU A 100 -0.52 3.58 6.69
N MET A 101 -0.79 2.63 5.79
CA MET A 101 -0.63 2.85 4.36
C MET A 101 -1.53 3.99 3.86
N ASN A 102 -2.77 4.05 4.34
CA ASN A 102 -3.71 5.11 4.01
C ASN A 102 -3.21 6.50 4.49
N SER A 103 -2.61 6.57 5.68
CA SER A 103 -2.00 7.81 6.19
C SER A 103 -0.87 8.29 5.27
N ILE A 104 0.02 7.40 4.87
CA ILE A 104 1.16 7.72 3.99
C ILE A 104 0.68 8.23 2.62
N LEU A 105 -0.32 7.56 2.04
CA LEU A 105 -0.90 7.98 0.75
C LEU A 105 -1.65 9.31 0.86
N ALA A 106 -2.40 9.54 1.95
CA ALA A 106 -3.12 10.79 2.19
C ALA A 106 -2.19 11.99 2.43
N GLU A 107 -1.10 11.78 3.17
CA GLU A 107 -0.03 12.78 3.34
C GLU A 107 0.81 12.97 2.07
N GLY A 108 0.75 11.99 1.18
CA GLY A 108 1.45 11.97 -0.09
C GLY A 108 2.97 11.95 0.06
N THR A 109 3.51 11.63 1.25
CA THR A 109 4.94 11.69 1.59
C THR A 109 5.38 10.42 2.28
N ASP A 110 6.51 9.85 1.86
CA ASP A 110 7.04 8.64 2.50
C ASP A 110 7.78 9.00 3.81
N PRO A 111 7.42 8.40 4.96
CA PRO A 111 8.05 8.68 6.25
C PRO A 111 9.42 7.97 6.42
N GLY A 112 9.78 7.08 5.50
CA GLY A 112 10.98 6.25 5.56
C GLY A 112 10.77 4.91 6.25
N VAL A 113 11.56 3.92 5.82
CA VAL A 113 11.49 2.51 6.29
C VAL A 113 11.64 2.39 7.80
N GLU A 114 12.52 3.17 8.43
CA GLU A 114 12.78 3.09 9.87
C GLU A 114 11.58 3.56 10.70
N ALA A 115 11.01 4.72 10.37
CA ALA A 115 9.82 5.25 11.04
C ALA A 115 8.60 4.32 10.85
N THR A 116 8.47 3.75 9.66
CA THR A 116 7.41 2.77 9.35
C THR A 116 7.60 1.48 10.12
N ALA A 117 8.82 0.94 10.19
CA ALA A 117 9.10 -0.30 10.91
C ALA A 117 8.82 -0.18 12.42
N GLN A 118 9.07 0.99 13.02
CA GLN A 118 8.74 1.26 14.43
C GLN A 118 7.23 1.23 14.72
N GLN A 119 6.38 1.50 13.72
CA GLN A 119 4.92 1.46 13.86
C GLN A 119 4.34 0.07 13.55
N LEU A 120 5.12 -0.83 12.96
CA LEU A 120 4.73 -2.21 12.63
C LEU A 120 5.17 -3.24 13.68
N GLY A 121 5.99 -2.85 14.66
CA GLY A 121 6.54 -3.69 15.73
C GLY A 121 5.73 -3.65 17.02
#